data_AF-A0A916CPV3-F1
#
_entry.id   AF-A0A916CPV3-F1
#
_cell.length_a   1.000
_cell.length_b   1.000
_cell.length_c   1.000
_cell.angle_alpha   90.00
_cell.angle_beta   90.00
_cell.angle_gamma   90.00
#
_symmetry.space_group_name_H-M   'P 1'
#
loop_
_entity.id
_entity.type
_entity.pdbx_description
1 polymer ?
#
loop_
_entity_poly.entity_id
_entity_poly.type
_entity_poly.pdbx_seq_one_letter_code
_entity_poly.pdbx_strand_id
1 'polypeptide(L)'
;MAKKGKMPKPKDLSSAVEQIEQPTIKWQPVAMIAGAFVVLWITAFMIQSYSPGVWGWVAIGVVGALSVTALGFGIYIWRLTTRSRNIVSILQQATDEEGRKRALEQLEQEGKKGDAMNALARAQLVARESPQKAIEVLEEIDLAKAPAVVQDDVRANLGYLYLMSNRAKDARKLADELRLDRQSSAKAKAMYAAVAAEAFARTGKPDEARKLLETYKADDPEYGEVRAMLLRAQAYTYVTTKNAGLAQDALKKLAEIDPNHLAPFLAKSVRPELQKMAQKALKSVGLMPKQKMQFQRR
;
A
#
# COMPACT_ATOMS: atom_id res chain seq x y z
N MET A 1 -1.36 -29.01 -31.73
CA MET A 1 -0.22 -28.07 -31.67
C MET A 1 -0.61 -26.88 -30.81
N ALA A 2 0.00 -26.70 -29.65
CA ALA A 2 -0.36 -25.63 -28.71
C ALA A 2 0.25 -24.28 -29.18
N LYS A 3 -0.60 -23.27 -29.39
CA LYS A 3 -0.15 -21.89 -29.65
C LYS A 3 0.64 -21.40 -28.44
N LYS A 4 1.90 -21.01 -28.65
CA LYS A 4 2.70 -20.26 -27.66
C LYS A 4 1.94 -18.99 -27.28
N GLY A 5 1.29 -19.00 -26.13
CA GLY A 5 0.74 -17.79 -25.53
C GLY A 5 1.87 -16.80 -25.32
N LYS A 6 1.82 -15.66 -26.01
CA LYS A 6 2.70 -14.53 -25.71
C LYS A 6 2.47 -14.16 -24.25
N MET A 7 3.54 -14.11 -23.46
CA MET A 7 3.48 -13.62 -22.09
C MET A 7 2.79 -12.24 -22.09
N PRO A 8 1.84 -11.97 -21.18
CA PRO A 8 1.34 -10.62 -21.00
C PRO A 8 2.55 -9.73 -20.71
N LYS A 9 2.67 -8.61 -21.43
CA LYS A 9 3.65 -7.57 -21.10
C LYS A 9 3.45 -7.19 -19.63
N PRO A 10 4.52 -6.95 -18.85
CA PRO A 10 4.39 -6.52 -17.47
C PRO A 10 3.43 -5.33 -17.42
N LYS A 11 2.41 -5.44 -16.56
CA LYS A 11 1.36 -4.44 -16.41
C LYS A 11 2.01 -3.09 -16.14
N ASP A 12 1.66 -2.12 -16.98
CA ASP A 12 2.29 -0.81 -17.08
C ASP A 12 2.19 -0.10 -15.72
N LEU A 13 3.34 0.22 -15.10
CA LEU A 13 3.38 0.99 -13.84
C LEU A 13 2.62 2.32 -14.00
N SER A 14 2.59 2.86 -15.22
CA SER A 14 1.78 4.00 -15.62
C SER A 14 0.29 3.81 -15.35
N SER A 15 -0.29 2.62 -15.59
CA SER A 15 -1.73 2.36 -15.35
C SER A 15 -2.10 2.26 -13.86
N ALA A 16 -1.17 1.78 -13.03
CA ALA A 16 -1.33 1.77 -11.57
C ALA A 16 -1.19 3.19 -10.98
N VAL A 17 -0.44 4.06 -11.66
CA VAL A 17 -0.24 5.47 -11.31
C VAL A 17 -1.34 6.38 -11.89
N GLU A 18 -1.95 6.03 -13.03
CA GLU A 18 -3.13 6.71 -13.57
C GLU A 18 -4.36 6.52 -12.66
N GLN A 19 -4.45 5.39 -11.94
CA GLN A 19 -5.44 5.18 -10.88
C GLN A 19 -5.13 5.93 -9.58
N ILE A 20 -3.95 6.54 -9.43
CA ILE A 20 -3.73 7.55 -8.40
C ILE A 20 -4.41 8.81 -8.95
N GLU A 21 -5.74 8.84 -8.84
CA GLU A 21 -6.56 9.98 -9.21
C GLU A 21 -5.90 11.22 -8.63
N GLN A 22 -5.45 12.12 -9.52
CA GLN A 22 -4.93 13.40 -9.10
C GLN A 22 -5.98 14.00 -8.17
N PRO A 23 -5.65 14.37 -6.92
CA PRO A 23 -6.63 14.99 -6.05
C PRO A 23 -7.09 16.28 -6.74
N THR A 24 -8.26 16.21 -7.36
CA THR A 24 -8.90 17.38 -7.96
C THR A 24 -9.42 18.18 -6.80
N ILE A 25 -8.84 19.37 -6.60
CA ILE A 25 -9.32 20.28 -5.58
C ILE A 25 -10.75 20.64 -5.97
N LYS A 26 -11.73 20.09 -5.24
CA LYS A 26 -13.12 20.51 -5.38
C LYS A 26 -13.19 21.95 -4.91
N TRP A 27 -13.31 22.88 -5.84
CA TRP A 27 -13.37 24.32 -5.55
C TRP A 27 -14.59 24.70 -4.70
N GLN A 28 -15.66 23.92 -4.75
CA GLN A 28 -16.87 24.15 -3.99
C GLN A 28 -16.63 24.13 -2.46
N PRO A 29 -16.04 23.08 -1.85
CA PRO A 29 -15.60 23.12 -0.45
C PRO A 29 -14.69 24.30 -0.09
N VAL A 30 -13.73 24.64 -0.97
CA VAL A 30 -12.81 25.76 -0.73
C VAL A 30 -13.56 27.09 -0.69
N ALA A 31 -14.49 27.31 -1.63
CA ALA A 31 -15.34 28.49 -1.67
C ALA A 31 -16.26 28.58 -0.44
N MET A 32 -16.81 27.44 0.02
CA MET A 32 -17.61 27.39 1.25
C MET A 32 -16.80 27.78 2.48
N ILE A 33 -15.56 27.26 2.62
CA ILE A 33 -14.66 27.61 3.72
C ILE A 33 -14.31 29.10 3.67
N ALA A 34 -13.95 29.62 2.49
CA ALA A 34 -13.64 31.03 2.31
C ALA A 34 -14.84 31.93 2.67
N GLY A 35 -16.05 31.57 2.22
CA GLY A 35 -17.29 32.28 2.57
C GLY A 35 -17.56 32.27 4.08
N ALA A 36 -17.34 31.14 4.76
CA ALA A 36 -17.48 31.05 6.22
C ALA A 36 -16.49 31.98 6.96
N PHE A 37 -15.24 32.07 6.49
CA PHE A 37 -14.27 33.02 7.05
C PHE A 37 -14.68 34.48 6.83
N VAL A 38 -15.25 34.82 5.67
CA VAL A 38 -15.79 36.17 5.42
C VAL A 38 -16.90 36.51 6.43
N VAL A 39 -17.83 35.58 6.67
CA VAL A 39 -18.89 35.76 7.67
C VAL A 39 -18.32 35.91 9.09
N LEU A 40 -17.31 35.12 9.46
CA LEU A 40 -16.62 35.24 10.75
C LEU A 40 -15.95 36.60 10.93
N TRP A 41 -15.27 37.12 9.90
CA TRP A 41 -14.65 38.44 9.94
C TRP A 41 -15.69 39.56 10.06
N ILE A 42 -16.77 39.51 9.27
CA ILE A 42 -17.88 40.47 9.37
C ILE A 42 -18.48 40.47 10.78
N THR A 43 -18.71 39.28 11.34
CA THR A 43 -19.25 39.14 12.70
C THR A 43 -18.28 39.69 13.75
N ALA A 44 -16.98 39.42 13.61
CA ALA A 44 -15.96 39.96 14.51
C ALA A 44 -15.91 41.50 14.48
N PHE A 45 -16.00 42.11 13.29
CA PHE A 45 -16.07 43.57 13.16
C PHE A 45 -17.37 44.17 13.71
N MET A 46 -18.51 43.48 13.54
CA MET A 46 -19.77 43.91 14.18
C MET A 46 -19.63 43.89 15.71
N ILE A 47 -19.10 42.81 16.30
CA ILE A 47 -18.89 42.71 17.75
C ILE A 47 -17.96 43.82 18.25
N GLN A 48 -16.89 44.13 17.51
CA GLN A 48 -16.00 45.25 17.84
C GLN A 48 -16.72 46.60 17.84
N SER A 49 -17.64 46.81 16.89
CA SER A 49 -18.44 48.04 16.81
C SER A 49 -19.42 48.19 17.98
N TYR A 50 -20.03 47.11 18.47
CA TYR A 50 -20.98 47.14 19.59
C TYR A 50 -20.32 47.10 20.97
N SER A 51 -19.15 46.50 21.09
CA SER A 51 -18.40 46.36 22.34
C SER A 51 -16.93 46.77 22.13
N PRO A 52 -16.62 48.08 22.04
CA PRO A 52 -15.27 48.59 21.75
C PRO A 52 -14.24 48.36 22.89
N GLY A 53 -14.65 47.74 24.00
CA GLY A 53 -13.76 47.30 25.07
C GLY A 53 -12.96 46.04 24.72
N VAL A 54 -12.39 45.41 25.75
CA VAL A 54 -11.51 44.22 25.63
C VAL A 54 -12.14 43.10 24.80
N TRP A 55 -13.45 42.88 24.93
CA TRP A 55 -14.17 41.78 24.28
C TRP A 55 -14.23 41.86 22.74
N GLY A 56 -14.30 43.07 22.17
CA GLY A 56 -14.31 43.22 20.72
C GLY A 56 -12.94 42.92 20.09
N TRP A 57 -11.86 43.35 20.75
CA TRP A 57 -10.49 43.04 20.32
C TRP A 57 -10.17 41.54 20.49
N VAL A 58 -10.72 40.88 21.51
CA VAL A 58 -10.62 39.43 21.67
C VAL A 58 -11.27 38.69 20.50
N ALA A 59 -12.45 39.11 20.04
CA ALA A 59 -13.12 38.50 18.90
C ALA A 59 -12.29 38.60 17.60
N ILE A 60 -11.72 39.78 17.33
CA ILE A 60 -10.79 39.97 16.20
C ILE A 60 -9.54 39.11 16.35
N GLY A 61 -8.97 39.05 17.56
CA GLY A 61 -7.78 38.24 17.86
C GLY A 61 -7.99 36.75 17.59
N VAL A 62 -9.14 36.19 18.01
CA VAL A 62 -9.50 34.78 17.79
C VAL A 62 -9.66 34.49 16.30
N VAL A 63 -10.42 35.32 15.56
CA VAL A 63 -10.64 35.11 14.13
C VAL A 63 -9.34 35.29 13.33
N GLY A 64 -8.48 36.23 13.74
CA GLY A 64 -7.13 36.38 13.22
C GLY A 64 -6.28 35.13 13.41
N ALA A 65 -6.23 34.58 14.62
CA ALA A 65 -5.47 33.35 14.93
C ALA A 65 -5.98 32.14 14.13
N LEU A 66 -7.30 31.98 13.99
CA LEU A 66 -7.91 30.94 13.16
C LEU A 66 -7.55 31.10 11.68
N SER A 67 -7.57 32.33 11.16
CA SER A 67 -7.21 32.62 9.77
C SER A 67 -5.75 32.29 9.48
N VAL A 68 -4.82 32.67 10.38
CA VAL A 68 -3.39 32.33 10.25
C VAL A 68 -3.18 30.82 10.27
N THR A 69 -3.88 30.12 11.16
CA THR A 69 -3.80 28.65 11.27
C THR A 69 -4.32 27.97 10.00
N ALA A 70 -5.46 28.43 9.47
CA ALA A 70 -6.03 27.92 8.22
C ALA A 70 -5.10 28.18 7.01
N LEU A 71 -4.50 29.37 6.93
CA LEU A 71 -3.50 29.69 5.90
C LEU A 71 -2.26 28.79 6.02
N GLY A 72 -1.73 28.61 7.22
CA GLY A 72 -0.60 27.71 7.48
C GLY A 72 -0.89 26.27 7.04
N PHE A 73 -2.08 25.76 7.36
CA PHE A 73 -2.54 24.45 6.91
C PHE A 73 -2.71 24.37 5.39
N GLY A 74 -3.26 25.42 4.76
CA GLY A 74 -3.38 25.51 3.30
C GLY A 74 -2.04 25.45 2.59
N ILE A 75 -1.04 26.23 3.06
CA ILE A 75 0.33 26.21 2.53
C ILE A 75 0.96 24.82 2.71
N TYR A 76 0.75 24.19 3.86
CA TYR A 76 1.23 22.83 4.13
C TYR A 76 0.68 21.81 3.13
N ILE A 77 -0.65 21.78 2.92
CA ILE A 77 -1.30 20.86 1.97
C ILE A 77 -0.86 21.14 0.53
N TRP A 78 -0.73 22.40 0.14
CA TRP A 78 -0.24 22.77 -1.18
C TRP A 78 1.19 22.25 -1.41
N ARG A 79 2.10 22.47 -0.45
CA ARG A 79 3.48 21.96 -0.52
C ARG A 79 3.53 20.43 -0.60
N LEU A 80 2.69 19.75 0.17
CA LEU A 80 2.59 18.29 0.15
C LEU A 80 2.12 17.79 -1.23
N THR A 81 1.05 18.39 -1.76
CA THR A 81 0.46 18.00 -3.06
C THR A 81 1.43 18.22 -4.21
N THR A 82 2.14 19.35 -4.23
CA THR A 82 3.15 19.64 -5.26
C THR A 82 4.29 18.62 -5.23
N ARG A 83 4.77 18.24 -4.03
CA ARG A 83 5.78 17.18 -3.89
C ARG A 83 5.30 15.83 -4.39
N SER A 84 4.09 15.42 -4.02
CA SER A 84 3.51 14.16 -4.50
C SER A 84 3.42 14.14 -6.02
N ARG A 85 3.01 15.24 -6.65
CA ARG A 85 2.94 15.36 -8.12
C ARG A 85 4.32 15.22 -8.77
N ASN A 86 5.34 15.85 -8.21
CA ASN A 86 6.71 15.72 -8.73
C ASN A 86 7.19 14.27 -8.64
N ILE A 87 7.03 13.61 -7.48
CA ILE A 87 7.41 12.20 -7.31
C ILE A 87 6.67 11.30 -8.31
N VAL A 88 5.36 11.50 -8.45
CA VAL A 88 4.55 10.75 -9.43
C VAL A 88 5.06 10.97 -10.85
N SER A 89 5.40 12.20 -11.23
CA SER A 89 5.95 12.49 -12.56
C SER A 89 7.28 11.80 -12.83
N ILE A 90 8.14 11.69 -11.81
CA ILE A 90 9.41 10.95 -11.89
C ILE A 90 9.13 9.45 -12.07
N LEU A 91 8.20 8.89 -11.29
CA LEU A 91 7.82 7.47 -11.40
C LEU A 91 7.17 7.13 -12.75
N GLN A 92 6.40 8.04 -13.34
CA GLN A 92 5.80 7.84 -14.67
C GLN A 92 6.84 7.76 -15.78
N GLN A 93 7.99 8.41 -15.62
CA GLN A 93 9.10 8.33 -16.57
C GLN A 93 9.87 7.01 -16.48
N ALA A 94 9.74 6.27 -15.37
CA ALA A 94 10.45 5.02 -15.10
C ALA A 94 9.81 3.78 -15.78
N THR A 95 9.56 3.87 -17.10
CA THR A 95 8.91 2.78 -17.87
C THR A 95 9.88 1.67 -18.28
N ASP A 96 11.17 1.97 -18.40
CA ASP A 96 12.23 1.06 -18.80
C ASP A 96 13.39 1.04 -17.77
N GLU A 97 14.43 0.23 -18.03
CA GLU A 97 15.56 0.10 -17.10
C GLU A 97 16.37 1.40 -16.98
N GLU A 98 16.59 2.12 -18.08
CA GLU A 98 17.28 3.41 -18.06
C GLU A 98 16.45 4.48 -17.36
N GLY A 99 15.15 4.59 -17.66
CA GLY A 99 14.23 5.50 -17.01
C GLY A 99 14.13 5.23 -15.51
N ARG A 100 14.16 3.96 -15.09
CA ARG A 100 14.22 3.61 -13.66
C ARG A 100 15.49 4.12 -12.98
N LYS A 101 16.66 3.96 -13.61
CA LYS A 101 17.94 4.47 -13.06
C LYS A 101 17.93 5.99 -12.95
N ARG A 102 17.47 6.69 -14.00
CA ARG A 102 17.32 8.16 -13.97
C ARG A 102 16.33 8.62 -12.90
N ALA A 103 15.20 7.93 -12.75
CA ALA A 103 14.22 8.23 -11.72
C ALA A 103 14.78 8.02 -10.31
N LEU A 104 15.60 6.98 -10.09
CA LEU A 104 16.29 6.77 -8.81
C LEU A 104 17.29 7.89 -8.52
N GLU A 105 18.09 8.30 -9.51
CA GLU A 105 19.04 9.41 -9.37
C GLU A 105 18.33 10.73 -9.05
N GLN A 106 17.22 11.04 -9.75
CA GLN A 106 16.41 12.22 -9.47
C GLN A 106 15.81 12.19 -8.06
N LEU A 107 15.26 11.05 -7.64
CA LEU A 107 14.72 10.91 -6.29
C LEU A 107 15.82 11.02 -5.22
N GLU A 108 17.05 10.57 -5.49
CA GLU A 108 18.18 10.73 -4.58
C GLU A 108 18.67 12.19 -4.48
N GLN A 109 18.68 12.92 -5.59
CA GLN A 109 19.12 14.32 -5.62
C GLN A 109 18.08 15.27 -5.03
N GLU A 110 16.80 15.08 -5.36
CA GLU A 110 15.71 15.95 -4.88
C GLU A 110 15.20 15.55 -3.48
N GLY A 111 15.48 14.31 -3.07
CA GLY A 111 15.02 13.73 -1.82
C GLY A 111 15.75 14.29 -0.60
N LYS A 112 14.98 14.83 0.35
CA LYS A 112 15.52 15.07 1.69
C LYS A 112 15.69 13.73 2.41
N LYS A 113 16.82 13.54 3.10
CA LYS A 113 17.03 12.38 3.97
C LYS A 113 15.89 12.29 5.00
N GLY A 114 15.22 11.13 5.05
CA GLY A 114 14.06 10.90 5.90
C GLY A 114 12.71 11.35 5.33
N ASP A 115 12.64 11.78 4.07
CA ASP A 115 11.36 12.00 3.38
C ASP A 115 10.71 10.65 3.05
N ALA A 116 9.73 10.26 3.85
CA ALA A 116 9.02 8.99 3.74
C ALA A 116 8.39 8.77 2.35
N MET A 117 7.91 9.83 1.69
CA MET A 117 7.27 9.72 0.38
C MET A 117 8.31 9.45 -0.71
N ASN A 118 9.45 10.12 -0.64
CA ASN A 118 10.57 9.87 -1.55
C ASN A 118 11.14 8.47 -1.35
N ALA A 119 11.37 8.06 -0.10
CA ALA A 119 11.86 6.73 0.24
C ALA A 119 10.89 5.63 -0.22
N LEU A 120 9.58 5.83 -0.06
CA LEU A 120 8.57 4.91 -0.60
C LEU A 120 8.66 4.78 -2.12
N ALA A 121 8.80 5.89 -2.84
CA ALA A 121 8.95 5.90 -4.30
C ALA A 121 10.23 5.18 -4.76
N ARG A 122 11.37 5.45 -4.10
CA ARG A 122 12.64 4.75 -4.35
C ARG A 122 12.50 3.25 -4.09
N ALA A 123 11.87 2.87 -2.99
CA ALA A 123 11.64 1.48 -2.65
C ALA A 123 10.79 0.76 -3.72
N GLN A 124 9.75 1.40 -4.27
CA GLN A 124 8.94 0.82 -5.35
C GLN A 124 9.76 0.54 -6.61
N LEU A 125 10.67 1.44 -6.98
CA LEU A 125 11.55 1.25 -8.14
C LEU A 125 12.56 0.12 -7.89
N VAL A 126 13.19 0.10 -6.71
CA VAL A 126 14.22 -0.89 -6.39
C VAL A 126 13.64 -2.28 -6.10
N ALA A 127 12.40 -2.38 -5.61
CA ALA A 127 11.77 -3.65 -5.23
C ALA A 127 11.70 -4.66 -6.40
N ARG A 128 11.67 -4.18 -7.64
CA ARG A 128 11.69 -5.02 -8.84
C ARG A 128 13.03 -5.73 -9.04
N GLU A 129 14.14 -5.08 -8.72
CA GLU A 129 15.50 -5.61 -8.87
C GLU A 129 15.97 -6.34 -7.62
N SER A 130 15.77 -5.71 -6.46
CA SER A 130 16.21 -6.19 -5.17
C SER A 130 15.17 -5.88 -4.10
N PRO A 131 14.32 -6.86 -3.75
CA PRO A 131 13.40 -6.73 -2.62
C PRO A 131 14.12 -6.38 -1.31
N GLN A 132 15.37 -6.82 -1.12
CA GLN A 132 16.19 -6.53 0.05
C GLN A 132 16.57 -5.05 0.14
N LYS A 133 17.07 -4.44 -0.95
CA LYS A 133 17.38 -3.01 -0.95
C LYS A 133 16.12 -2.16 -0.73
N ALA A 134 14.97 -2.59 -1.24
CA ALA A 134 13.71 -1.90 -0.97
C ALA A 134 13.33 -1.95 0.51
N ILE A 135 13.59 -3.06 1.20
CA ILE A 135 13.42 -3.17 2.66
C ILE A 135 14.32 -2.16 3.38
N GLU A 136 15.61 -2.11 3.02
CA GLU A 136 16.58 -1.19 3.64
C GLU A 136 16.12 0.27 3.51
N VAL A 137 15.70 0.67 2.32
CA VAL A 137 15.20 2.04 2.07
C VAL A 137 13.97 2.37 2.93
N LEU A 138 13.05 1.42 3.11
CA LEU A 138 11.85 1.63 3.92
C LEU A 138 12.13 1.59 5.43
N GLU A 139 13.12 0.80 5.88
CA GLU A 139 13.54 0.72 7.28
C GLU A 139 14.25 2.01 7.74
N GLU A 140 14.85 2.78 6.85
CA GLU A 140 15.46 4.09 7.15
C GLU A 140 14.45 5.22 7.43
N ILE A 141 13.17 4.99 7.14
CA ILE A 141 12.12 6.01 7.28
C ILE A 141 11.80 6.24 8.76
N ASP A 142 11.90 7.49 9.21
CA ASP A 142 11.34 7.92 10.49
C ASP A 142 9.81 8.04 10.36
N LEU A 143 9.11 6.93 10.62
CA LEU A 143 7.66 6.84 10.54
C LEU A 143 6.95 7.88 11.40
N ALA A 144 7.51 8.25 12.56
CA ALA A 144 6.87 9.21 13.47
C ALA A 144 6.74 10.61 12.85
N LYS A 145 7.64 10.96 11.91
CA LYS A 145 7.63 12.24 11.21
C LYS A 145 6.83 12.22 9.91
N ALA A 146 6.46 11.04 9.42
CA ALA A 146 5.71 10.91 8.17
C ALA A 146 4.22 11.25 8.38
N PRO A 147 3.52 11.78 7.37
CA PRO A 147 2.06 11.92 7.41
C PRO A 147 1.38 10.58 7.67
N ALA A 148 0.29 10.55 8.45
CA ALA A 148 -0.34 9.31 8.90
C ALA A 148 -0.66 8.32 7.75
N VAL A 149 -1.18 8.82 6.63
CA VAL A 149 -1.49 8.00 5.44
C VAL A 149 -0.22 7.37 4.86
N VAL A 150 0.88 8.14 4.78
CA VAL A 150 2.17 7.66 4.29
C VAL A 150 2.79 6.65 5.25
N GLN A 151 2.59 6.80 6.56
CA GLN A 151 3.03 5.79 7.53
C GLN A 151 2.39 4.43 7.25
N ASP A 152 1.08 4.42 7.01
CA ASP A 152 0.34 3.19 6.76
C ASP A 152 0.72 2.58 5.40
N ASP A 153 1.00 3.41 4.38
CA ASP A 153 1.57 2.96 3.12
C ASP A 153 2.94 2.29 3.30
N VAL A 154 3.83 2.90 4.09
CA VAL A 154 5.15 2.32 4.38
C VAL A 154 4.99 1.01 5.16
N ARG A 155 4.15 0.97 6.20
CA ARG A 155 3.88 -0.24 6.99
C ARG A 155 3.35 -1.37 6.10
N ALA A 156 2.41 -1.08 5.20
CA ALA A 156 1.84 -2.09 4.30
C ALA A 156 2.89 -2.59 3.30
N ASN A 157 3.63 -1.70 2.64
CA ASN A 157 4.63 -2.09 1.64
C ASN A 157 5.81 -2.83 2.27
N LEU A 158 6.36 -2.33 3.38
CA LEU A 158 7.44 -2.99 4.11
C LEU A 158 6.96 -4.32 4.71
N GLY A 159 5.75 -4.35 5.28
CA GLY A 159 5.13 -5.57 5.78
C GLY A 159 4.97 -6.63 4.69
N TYR A 160 4.55 -6.24 3.49
CA TYR A 160 4.49 -7.13 2.35
C TYR A 160 5.87 -7.68 1.96
N LEU A 161 6.90 -6.84 1.89
CA LEU A 161 8.27 -7.28 1.58
C LEU A 161 8.82 -8.23 2.64
N TYR A 162 8.53 -8.00 3.92
CA TYR A 162 8.83 -8.94 4.99
C TYR A 162 8.11 -10.28 4.81
N LEU A 163 6.82 -10.28 4.44
CA LEU A 163 6.09 -11.50 4.17
C LEU A 163 6.67 -12.28 2.98
N MET A 164 7.09 -11.58 1.93
CA MET A 164 7.77 -12.16 0.76
C MET A 164 9.12 -12.79 1.11
N SER A 165 9.86 -12.19 2.05
CA SER A 165 11.15 -12.68 2.55
C SER A 165 11.04 -13.65 3.73
N ASN A 166 9.83 -14.15 4.01
CA ASN A 166 9.53 -15.07 5.10
C ASN A 166 9.79 -14.52 6.53
N ARG A 167 9.86 -13.19 6.67
CA ARG A 167 10.00 -12.45 7.94
C ARG A 167 8.63 -12.12 8.56
N ALA A 168 7.79 -13.14 8.77
CA ALA A 168 6.41 -12.93 9.24
C ALA A 168 6.29 -12.23 10.61
N LYS A 169 7.26 -12.42 11.50
CA LYS A 169 7.30 -11.75 12.81
C LYS A 169 7.57 -10.25 12.70
N ASP A 170 8.39 -9.83 11.73
CA ASP A 170 8.65 -8.41 11.49
C ASP A 170 7.44 -7.76 10.82
N ALA A 171 6.84 -8.44 9.82
CA ALA A 171 5.58 -8.02 9.22
C ALA A 171 4.46 -7.85 10.24
N ARG A 172 4.43 -8.71 11.27
CA ARG A 172 3.44 -8.65 12.34
C ARG A 172 3.48 -7.33 13.11
N LYS A 173 4.67 -6.84 13.46
CA LYS A 173 4.82 -5.56 14.17
C LYS A 173 4.21 -4.40 13.40
N LEU A 174 4.41 -4.39 12.07
CA LEU A 174 3.84 -3.37 11.19
C LEU A 174 2.32 -3.54 11.02
N ALA A 175 1.85 -4.79 10.90
CA ALA A 175 0.44 -5.11 10.76
C ALA A 175 -0.40 -4.73 12.00
N ASP A 176 0.17 -4.83 13.20
CA ASP A 176 -0.52 -4.47 14.45
C ASP A 176 -0.81 -2.95 14.55
N GLU A 177 -0.03 -2.12 13.88
CA GLU A 177 -0.22 -0.66 13.85
C GLU A 177 -0.96 -0.16 12.59
N LEU A 178 -1.24 -1.05 11.63
CA LEU A 178 -1.76 -0.68 10.32
C LEU A 178 -3.22 -0.23 10.41
N ARG A 179 -3.51 0.97 9.93
CA ARG A 179 -4.87 1.55 9.96
C ARG A 179 -5.53 1.62 8.60
N LEU A 180 -6.46 0.69 8.36
CA LEU A 180 -7.21 0.58 7.09
C LEU A 180 -8.24 1.72 6.91
N ASP A 181 -8.74 2.28 8.01
CA ASP A 181 -9.78 3.32 7.99
C ASP A 181 -9.28 4.67 7.45
N ARG A 182 -7.96 4.89 7.47
CA ARG A 182 -7.33 6.11 6.94
C ARG A 182 -7.19 6.12 5.42
N GLN A 183 -7.26 4.97 4.77
CA GLN A 183 -7.23 4.91 3.30
C GLN A 183 -8.59 5.30 2.73
N SER A 184 -8.58 6.03 1.61
CA SER A 184 -9.81 6.35 0.87
C SER A 184 -10.11 5.30 -0.20
N SER A 185 -9.07 4.74 -0.82
CA SER A 185 -9.15 3.76 -1.89
C SER A 185 -9.56 2.38 -1.35
N ALA A 186 -10.64 1.80 -1.90
CA ALA A 186 -11.08 0.44 -1.56
C ALA A 186 -9.99 -0.60 -1.85
N LYS A 187 -9.29 -0.45 -2.98
CA LYS A 187 -8.15 -1.27 -3.38
C LYS A 187 -6.99 -1.17 -2.39
N ALA A 188 -6.65 0.03 -1.90
CA ALA A 188 -5.59 0.21 -0.91
C ALA A 188 -5.96 -0.44 0.43
N LYS A 189 -7.23 -0.29 0.88
CA LYS A 189 -7.74 -1.00 2.07
C LYS A 189 -7.62 -2.52 1.93
N ALA A 190 -8.00 -3.05 0.77
CA ALA A 190 -7.90 -4.48 0.50
C ALA A 190 -6.44 -4.97 0.49
N MET A 191 -5.51 -4.20 -0.08
CA MET A 191 -4.08 -4.49 0.00
C MET A 191 -3.60 -4.55 1.45
N TYR A 192 -3.94 -3.54 2.26
CA TYR A 192 -3.56 -3.46 3.66
C TYR A 192 -4.14 -4.63 4.47
N ALA A 193 -5.40 -4.96 4.21
CA ALA A 193 -6.07 -6.11 4.80
C ALA A 193 -5.36 -7.42 4.45
N ALA A 194 -4.89 -7.58 3.21
CA ALA A 194 -4.15 -8.76 2.79
C ALA A 194 -2.81 -8.89 3.54
N VAL A 195 -2.04 -7.80 3.69
CA VAL A 195 -0.79 -7.78 4.48
C VAL A 195 -1.09 -8.19 5.92
N ALA A 196 -2.04 -7.50 6.55
CA ALA A 196 -2.37 -7.72 7.95
C ALA A 196 -2.88 -9.15 8.19
N ALA A 197 -3.78 -9.63 7.35
CA ALA A 197 -4.33 -10.99 7.45
C ALA A 197 -3.25 -12.06 7.26
N GLU A 198 -2.35 -11.93 6.29
CA GLU A 198 -1.26 -12.90 6.12
C GLU A 198 -0.31 -12.87 7.33
N ALA A 199 0.07 -11.68 7.82
CA ALA A 199 0.92 -11.54 8.99
C ALA A 199 0.26 -12.18 10.23
N PHE A 200 -1.03 -11.93 10.45
CA PHE A 200 -1.80 -12.48 11.56
C PHE A 200 -1.94 -14.00 11.46
N ALA A 201 -2.27 -14.55 10.29
CA ALA A 201 -2.35 -15.98 10.07
C ALA A 201 -1.01 -16.69 10.35
N ARG A 202 0.10 -16.09 9.92
CA ARG A 202 1.44 -16.68 10.08
C ARG A 202 2.01 -16.53 11.49
N THR A 203 1.45 -15.65 12.33
CA THR A 203 1.95 -15.36 13.69
C THR A 203 1.00 -15.72 14.82
N GLY A 204 -0.11 -16.41 14.53
CA GLY A 204 -0.97 -17.01 15.56
C GLY A 204 -2.22 -16.21 15.91
N LYS A 205 -2.69 -15.31 15.02
CA LYS A 205 -4.02 -14.70 15.11
C LYS A 205 -4.90 -15.02 13.90
N PRO A 206 -5.19 -16.31 13.64
CA PRO A 206 -5.91 -16.74 12.44
C PRO A 206 -7.36 -16.24 12.39
N ASP A 207 -8.01 -16.00 13.53
CA ASP A 207 -9.39 -15.50 13.58
C ASP A 207 -9.49 -14.02 13.20
N GLU A 208 -8.53 -13.18 13.62
CA GLU A 208 -8.44 -11.78 13.16
C GLU A 208 -8.17 -11.72 11.65
N ALA A 209 -7.27 -12.58 11.15
CA ALA A 209 -7.01 -12.71 9.72
C ALA A 209 -8.27 -13.10 8.93
N ARG A 210 -9.04 -14.07 9.46
CA ARG A 210 -10.29 -14.51 8.84
C ARG A 210 -11.32 -13.38 8.77
N LYS A 211 -11.54 -12.63 9.84
CA LYS A 211 -12.49 -11.49 9.86
C LYS A 211 -12.13 -10.43 8.81
N LEU A 212 -10.85 -10.12 8.65
CA LEU A 212 -10.38 -9.21 7.60
C LEU A 212 -10.73 -9.74 6.21
N LEU A 213 -10.47 -11.02 5.94
CA LEU A 213 -10.70 -11.62 4.62
C LEU A 213 -12.17 -11.95 4.31
N GLU A 214 -13.03 -11.99 5.32
CA GLU A 214 -14.49 -12.01 5.15
C GLU A 214 -15.03 -10.64 4.69
N THR A 215 -14.36 -9.55 5.11
CA THR A 215 -14.67 -8.18 4.69
C THR A 215 -14.10 -7.88 3.31
N TYR A 216 -12.84 -8.24 3.06
CA TYR A 216 -12.14 -7.97 1.81
C TYR A 216 -12.00 -9.25 0.98
N LYS A 217 -13.04 -9.57 0.21
CA LYS A 217 -13.12 -10.83 -0.55
C LYS A 217 -12.32 -10.75 -1.85
N ALA A 218 -11.44 -11.72 -2.07
CA ALA A 218 -10.58 -11.77 -3.26
C ALA A 218 -11.34 -11.84 -4.61
N ASP A 219 -12.59 -12.30 -4.60
CA ASP A 219 -13.41 -12.41 -5.81
C ASP A 219 -14.21 -11.13 -6.11
N ASP A 220 -14.05 -10.07 -5.30
CA ASP A 220 -14.59 -8.75 -5.59
C ASP A 220 -13.88 -8.13 -6.82
N PRO A 221 -14.61 -7.73 -7.87
CA PRO A 221 -14.03 -7.10 -9.05
C PRO A 221 -13.21 -5.83 -8.74
N GLU A 222 -13.56 -5.06 -7.70
CA GLU A 222 -12.82 -3.85 -7.31
C GLU A 222 -11.38 -4.14 -6.87
N TYR A 223 -11.11 -5.38 -6.46
CA TYR A 223 -9.82 -5.80 -5.92
C TYR A 223 -8.95 -6.52 -6.95
N GLY A 224 -9.32 -6.51 -8.23
CA GLY A 224 -8.68 -7.33 -9.28
C GLY A 224 -7.14 -7.28 -9.30
N GLU A 225 -6.54 -6.12 -9.03
CA GLU A 225 -5.07 -5.98 -8.96
C GLU A 225 -4.42 -6.52 -7.69
N VAL A 226 -5.15 -6.52 -6.56
CA VAL A 226 -4.68 -7.03 -5.27
C VAL A 226 -5.23 -8.43 -4.98
N ARG A 227 -5.99 -9.01 -5.92
CA ARG A 227 -6.62 -10.33 -5.83
C ARG A 227 -5.61 -11.43 -5.51
N ALA A 228 -4.46 -11.46 -6.19
CA ALA A 228 -3.43 -12.46 -5.94
C ALA A 228 -2.91 -12.38 -4.49
N MET A 229 -2.78 -11.18 -3.94
CA MET A 229 -2.34 -10.92 -2.58
C MET A 229 -3.40 -11.36 -1.55
N LEU A 230 -4.68 -11.09 -1.81
CA LEU A 230 -5.79 -11.57 -0.99
C LEU A 230 -5.89 -13.10 -0.99
N LEU A 231 -5.80 -13.75 -2.16
CA LEU A 231 -5.80 -15.22 -2.28
C LEU A 231 -4.62 -15.85 -1.53
N ARG A 232 -3.45 -15.21 -1.59
CA ARG A 232 -2.27 -15.65 -0.83
C ARG A 232 -2.53 -15.56 0.68
N ALA A 233 -3.07 -14.44 1.16
CA ALA A 233 -3.44 -14.28 2.57
C ALA A 233 -4.51 -15.30 3.02
N GLN A 234 -5.50 -15.57 2.15
CA GLN A 234 -6.52 -16.61 2.35
C GLN A 234 -5.91 -17.99 2.48
N ALA A 235 -4.93 -18.37 1.65
CA ALA A 235 -4.28 -19.67 1.75
C ALA A 235 -3.63 -19.88 3.14
N TYR A 236 -2.88 -18.89 3.64
CA TYR A 236 -2.30 -18.96 4.99
C TYR A 236 -3.37 -18.99 6.09
N THR A 237 -4.42 -18.18 5.96
CA THR A 237 -5.51 -18.08 6.92
C THR A 237 -6.33 -19.37 7.00
N TYR A 238 -6.69 -19.95 5.85
CA TYR A 238 -7.50 -21.16 5.79
C TYR A 238 -6.75 -22.40 6.24
N VAL A 239 -5.45 -22.50 5.98
CA VAL A 239 -4.64 -23.59 6.58
C VAL A 239 -4.59 -23.46 8.10
N THR A 240 -4.41 -22.25 8.62
CA THR A 240 -4.28 -22.01 10.07
C THR A 240 -5.62 -22.14 10.82
N THR A 241 -6.74 -21.86 10.16
CA THR A 241 -8.11 -22.07 10.67
C THR A 241 -8.67 -23.48 10.41
N LYS A 242 -7.83 -24.42 9.96
CA LYS A 242 -8.22 -25.82 9.65
C LYS A 242 -9.26 -25.98 8.53
N ASN A 243 -9.40 -24.98 7.66
CA ASN A 243 -10.29 -24.99 6.50
C ASN A 243 -9.54 -25.40 5.23
N ALA A 244 -9.01 -26.64 5.22
CA ALA A 244 -8.12 -27.12 4.15
C ALA A 244 -8.75 -27.06 2.74
N GLY A 245 -10.07 -27.26 2.61
CA GLY A 245 -10.78 -27.14 1.34
C GLY A 245 -10.73 -25.73 0.76
N LEU A 246 -10.96 -24.71 1.61
CA LEU A 246 -10.89 -23.30 1.21
C LEU A 246 -9.45 -22.86 0.93
N ALA A 247 -8.47 -23.39 1.68
CA ALA A 247 -7.06 -23.16 1.39
C ALA A 247 -6.66 -23.71 0.01
N GLN A 248 -7.10 -24.92 -0.31
CA GLN A 248 -6.84 -25.55 -1.60
C GLN A 248 -7.49 -24.79 -2.76
N ASP A 249 -8.72 -24.28 -2.56
CA ASP A 249 -9.42 -23.45 -3.54
C ASP A 249 -8.68 -22.12 -3.79
N ALA A 250 -8.27 -21.44 -2.71
CA ALA A 250 -7.51 -20.19 -2.81
C ALA A 250 -6.20 -20.38 -3.59
N LEU A 251 -5.46 -21.48 -3.33
CA LEU A 251 -4.24 -21.81 -4.06
C LEU A 251 -4.51 -22.17 -5.53
N LYS A 252 -5.62 -22.83 -5.83
CA LYS A 252 -6.02 -23.13 -7.21
C LYS A 252 -6.33 -21.84 -7.97
N LYS A 253 -7.16 -20.96 -7.40
CA LYS A 253 -7.45 -19.63 -7.96
C LYS A 253 -6.17 -18.80 -8.17
N LEU A 254 -5.22 -18.90 -7.25
CA LEU A 254 -3.93 -18.22 -7.36
C LEU A 254 -3.08 -18.77 -8.52
N ALA A 255 -3.10 -20.09 -8.72
CA ALA A 255 -2.44 -20.74 -9.85
C ALA A 255 -3.08 -20.41 -11.21
N GLU A 256 -4.39 -20.21 -11.23
CA GLU A 256 -5.14 -19.78 -12.42
C GLU A 256 -4.80 -18.34 -12.84
N ILE A 257 -4.42 -17.46 -11.90
CA ILE A 257 -3.91 -16.12 -12.21
C ILE A 257 -2.52 -16.21 -12.86
N ASP A 258 -1.56 -16.76 -12.12
CA ASP A 258 -0.24 -17.09 -12.63
C ASP A 258 0.37 -18.17 -11.71
N PRO A 259 0.74 -19.34 -12.26
CA PRO A 259 1.43 -20.41 -11.56
C PRO A 259 2.67 -19.98 -10.76
N ASN A 260 3.37 -18.92 -11.20
CA ASN A 260 4.53 -18.37 -10.51
C ASN A 260 4.19 -17.83 -9.11
N HIS A 261 2.94 -17.44 -8.86
CA HIS A 261 2.49 -17.05 -7.53
C HIS A 261 2.52 -18.19 -6.51
N LEU A 262 2.61 -19.45 -6.96
CA LEU A 262 2.77 -20.59 -6.07
C LEU A 262 4.21 -20.86 -5.65
N ALA A 263 5.21 -20.27 -6.33
CA ALA A 263 6.61 -20.48 -6.00
C ALA A 263 6.96 -20.20 -4.52
N PRO A 264 6.45 -19.12 -3.88
CA PRO A 264 6.72 -18.85 -2.46
C PRO A 264 6.22 -19.95 -1.53
N PHE A 265 5.14 -20.66 -1.88
CA PHE A 265 4.57 -21.74 -1.06
C PHE A 265 5.35 -23.07 -1.17
N LEU A 266 6.25 -23.18 -2.14
CA LEU A 266 7.08 -24.37 -2.35
C LEU A 266 8.40 -24.32 -1.57
N ALA A 267 8.73 -23.19 -0.94
CA ALA A 267 9.93 -23.02 -0.15
C ALA A 267 9.97 -23.96 1.07
N LYS A 268 11.17 -24.40 1.46
CA LYS A 268 11.37 -25.33 2.59
C LYS A 268 10.90 -24.78 3.94
N SER A 269 10.84 -23.46 4.08
CA SER A 269 10.41 -22.78 5.31
C SER A 269 8.89 -22.71 5.49
N VAL A 270 8.12 -23.11 4.48
CA VAL A 270 6.66 -23.12 4.51
C VAL A 270 6.15 -24.41 5.16
N ARG A 271 4.98 -24.35 5.80
CA ARG A 271 4.36 -25.52 6.45
C ARG A 271 4.20 -26.67 5.44
N PRO A 272 4.55 -27.93 5.80
CA PRO A 272 4.50 -29.06 4.88
C PRO A 272 3.11 -29.30 4.25
N GLU A 273 2.04 -29.06 5.02
CA GLU A 273 0.67 -29.19 4.52
C GLU A 273 0.36 -28.20 3.41
N LEU A 274 0.71 -26.92 3.62
CA LEU A 274 0.50 -25.86 2.64
C LEU A 274 1.34 -26.08 1.38
N GLN A 275 2.56 -26.61 1.54
CA GLN A 275 3.42 -27.00 0.43
C GLN A 275 2.78 -28.11 -0.42
N LYS A 276 2.21 -29.15 0.21
CA LYS A 276 1.49 -30.23 -0.49
C LYS A 276 0.27 -29.69 -1.25
N MET A 277 -0.49 -28.79 -0.64
CA MET A 277 -1.65 -28.15 -1.29
C MET A 277 -1.23 -27.32 -2.50
N ALA A 278 -0.13 -26.56 -2.41
CA ALA A 278 0.40 -25.78 -3.52
C ALA A 278 0.89 -26.66 -4.67
N GLN A 279 1.56 -27.79 -4.37
CA GLN A 279 1.93 -28.78 -5.39
C GLN A 279 0.69 -29.38 -6.08
N LYS A 280 -0.37 -29.66 -5.33
CA LYS A 280 -1.64 -30.15 -5.89
C LYS A 280 -2.32 -29.09 -6.77
N ALA A 281 -2.28 -27.82 -6.37
CA ALA A 281 -2.81 -26.72 -7.17
C ALA A 281 -2.04 -26.55 -8.49
N LEU A 282 -0.71 -26.60 -8.48
CA LEU A 282 0.11 -26.61 -9.70
C LEU A 282 -0.23 -27.76 -10.65
N LYS A 283 -0.42 -28.97 -10.10
CA LYS A 283 -0.86 -30.13 -10.90
C LYS A 283 -2.21 -29.89 -11.56
N SER A 284 -3.15 -29.24 -10.86
CA SER A 284 -4.50 -28.97 -11.38
C SER A 284 -4.53 -27.99 -12.55
N VAL A 285 -3.52 -27.12 -12.69
CA VAL A 285 -3.38 -26.17 -13.81
C VAL A 285 -2.41 -26.66 -14.91
N GLY A 286 -2.00 -27.94 -14.86
CA GLY A 286 -1.20 -28.57 -15.92
C GLY A 286 0.28 -28.18 -15.96
N LEU A 287 0.82 -27.55 -14.91
CA LEU A 287 2.20 -27.07 -14.86
C LEU A 287 2.97 -27.75 -13.71
N MET A 288 3.82 -28.73 -14.05
CA MET A 288 4.76 -29.33 -13.11
C MET A 288 6.10 -28.61 -13.11
N PRO A 289 6.69 -28.29 -11.94
CA PRO A 289 8.13 -28.17 -11.83
C PRO A 289 8.74 -29.57 -12.07
N LYS A 290 9.59 -29.71 -13.10
CA LYS A 290 10.28 -30.99 -13.37
C LYS A 290 11.11 -31.38 -12.14
N GLN A 291 10.78 -32.53 -11.56
CA GLN A 291 11.57 -33.13 -10.49
C GLN A 291 12.97 -33.39 -11.05
N LYS A 292 14.01 -32.72 -10.50
CA LYS A 292 15.40 -33.02 -10.87
C LYS A 292 15.69 -34.46 -10.45
N MET A 293 15.71 -35.39 -11.40
CA MET A 293 16.22 -36.74 -11.16
C MET A 293 17.67 -36.60 -10.70
N GLN A 294 17.93 -36.95 -9.44
CA GLN A 294 19.29 -37.18 -8.98
C GLN A 294 19.80 -38.41 -9.71
N PHE A 295 20.71 -38.20 -10.67
CA PHE A 295 21.51 -39.29 -11.21
C PHE A 295 22.38 -39.83 -10.07
N GLN A 296 21.97 -40.96 -9.48
CA GLN A 296 22.90 -41.81 -8.75
C GLN A 296 23.93 -42.30 -9.77
N ARG A 297 25.15 -41.76 -9.70
CA ARG A 297 26.31 -42.39 -10.34
C ARG A 297 26.50 -43.73 -9.64
N ARG A 298 26.26 -44.81 -10.38
CA ARG A 298 26.81 -46.14 -10.06
C ARG A 298 28.31 -46.13 -10.34
#